data_AF-A0A812SXW7-F1
#
_entry.id   AF-A0A812SXW7-F1
#
_cell.length_a   1.000
_cell.length_b   1.000
_cell.length_c   1.000
_cell.angle_alpha   90.00
_cell.angle_beta   90.00
_cell.angle_gamma   90.00
#
_symmetry.space_group_name_H-M   'P 1'
#
loop_
_entity.id
_entity.type
_entity.pdbx_description
1 polymer ?
#
loop_
_entity_poly.entity_id
_entity_poly.type
_entity_poly.pdbx_seq_one_letter_code
_entity_poly.pdbx_strand_id
1 'polypeptide(L)'
;KDVSRDLMCFGVALYACMEAGRWPQCLSLLEQMRLEEVEPDSIALACAAQACRDGRNRQAADEIQDEMRQRKLDYNVPEVLNEATLAVDFPEVRSPVPLGALRPMAQKEVQLFKWIRQRATPGDVQSVIKVIEEFAEERSWLKIQGEQKKELLEATLRPEDRIVEFGCYVGYSSMVMAQRLRELGGRGSVTTCEVDAANAYIARGVLQFAGVEGEVQVRVGCCCHALCQA
;
A
#
# COMPACT_ATOMS: atom_id res chain seq x y z
N LYS A 1 -20.46 6.87 -17.60
CA LYS A 1 -19.75 7.97 -16.92
C LYS A 1 -18.28 7.66 -17.11
N ASP A 2 -17.58 8.43 -17.92
CA ASP A 2 -16.13 8.25 -18.14
C ASP A 2 -15.41 8.40 -16.81
N VAL A 3 -14.60 7.40 -16.46
CA VAL A 3 -13.71 7.43 -15.31
C VAL A 3 -12.48 8.19 -15.77
N SER A 4 -12.36 9.48 -15.43
CA SER A 4 -11.13 10.23 -15.70
C SER A 4 -10.00 9.61 -14.88
N ARG A 5 -8.86 9.34 -15.53
CA ARG A 5 -7.67 8.83 -14.84
C ARG A 5 -7.17 9.91 -13.89
N ASP A 6 -6.82 9.52 -12.67
CA ASP A 6 -6.26 10.45 -11.68
C ASP A 6 -4.73 10.33 -11.62
N LEU A 7 -4.09 11.23 -10.86
CA LEU A 7 -2.62 11.29 -10.68
C LEU A 7 -2.00 9.93 -10.34
N MET A 8 -2.71 9.14 -9.54
CA MET A 8 -2.20 7.88 -9.06
C MET A 8 -2.35 6.77 -10.12
N CYS A 9 -3.33 6.85 -11.02
CA CYS A 9 -3.38 6.02 -12.25
C CYS A 9 -2.12 6.10 -13.07
N PHE A 10 -1.67 7.32 -13.32
CA PHE A 10 -0.46 7.52 -14.08
C PHE A 10 0.79 7.13 -13.30
N GLY A 11 0.86 7.42 -11.98
CA GLY A 11 1.97 7.00 -11.14
C GLY A 11 2.24 5.48 -11.16
N VAL A 12 1.18 4.68 -11.03
CA VAL A 12 1.27 3.21 -11.10
C VAL A 12 1.73 2.74 -12.48
N ALA A 13 1.13 3.27 -13.55
CA ALA A 13 1.47 2.89 -14.91
C ALA A 13 2.91 3.29 -15.28
N LEU A 14 3.36 4.47 -14.83
CA LEU A 14 4.71 4.99 -15.03
C LEU A 14 5.75 4.12 -14.34
N TYR A 15 5.52 3.75 -13.07
CA TYR A 15 6.43 2.86 -12.35
C TYR A 15 6.50 1.48 -13.00
N ALA A 16 5.35 0.88 -13.37
CA ALA A 16 5.35 -0.43 -14.04
C ALA A 16 6.09 -0.40 -15.38
N CYS A 17 5.94 0.67 -16.16
CA CYS A 17 6.68 0.85 -17.41
C CYS A 17 8.19 1.03 -17.15
N MET A 18 8.57 1.74 -16.09
CA MET A 18 9.97 1.92 -15.69
C MET A 18 10.62 0.58 -15.36
N GLU A 19 10.01 -0.24 -14.49
CA GLU A 19 10.53 -1.57 -14.12
C GLU A 19 10.64 -2.51 -15.33
N ALA A 20 9.70 -2.38 -16.27
CA ALA A 20 9.75 -3.13 -17.53
C ALA A 20 10.79 -2.60 -18.54
N GLY A 21 11.55 -1.55 -18.20
CA GLY A 21 12.51 -0.90 -19.10
C GLY A 21 11.87 -0.19 -20.30
N ARG A 22 10.56 0.09 -20.22
CA ARG A 22 9.72 0.65 -21.29
C ARG A 22 9.73 2.18 -21.27
N TRP A 23 10.91 2.76 -21.42
CA TRP A 23 11.10 4.22 -21.37
C TRP A 23 10.26 5.02 -22.38
N PRO A 24 9.98 4.55 -23.63
CA PRO A 24 9.10 5.30 -24.53
C PRO A 24 7.67 5.38 -24.01
N GLN A 25 7.18 4.30 -23.37
CA GLN A 25 5.86 4.27 -22.76
C GLN A 25 5.79 5.17 -21.53
N CYS A 26 6.86 5.27 -20.74
CA CYS A 26 6.91 6.24 -19.63
C CYS A 26 6.75 7.69 -20.12
N LEU A 27 7.45 8.07 -21.19
CA LEU A 27 7.34 9.40 -21.78
C LEU A 27 5.94 9.66 -22.36
N SER A 28 5.37 8.67 -23.05
CA SER A 28 4.02 8.77 -23.59
C SER A 28 2.96 8.92 -22.49
N LEU A 29 3.12 8.23 -21.36
CA LEU A 29 2.22 8.37 -20.20
C LEU A 29 2.36 9.75 -19.55
N LEU A 30 3.58 10.29 -19.42
CA LEU A 30 3.78 11.67 -18.94
C LEU A 30 3.14 12.71 -19.85
N GLU A 31 3.23 12.53 -21.17
CA GLU A 31 2.57 13.41 -22.13
C GLU A 31 1.04 13.29 -22.02
N GLN A 32 0.54 12.06 -21.88
CA GLN A 32 -0.89 11.81 -21.69
C GLN A 32 -1.43 12.45 -20.40
N MET A 33 -0.67 12.42 -19.30
CA MET A 33 -1.02 13.13 -18.06
C MET A 33 -1.29 14.62 -18.35
N ARG A 34 -0.37 15.27 -19.05
CA ARG A 34 -0.48 16.69 -19.39
C ARG A 34 -1.67 16.98 -20.30
N LEU A 35 -1.93 16.10 -21.27
CA LEU A 35 -3.07 16.21 -22.17
C LEU A 35 -4.42 16.06 -21.45
N GLU A 36 -4.46 15.24 -20.41
CA GLU A 36 -5.62 15.05 -19.54
C GLU A 36 -5.69 16.09 -18.40
N GLU A 37 -4.87 17.15 -18.46
CA GLU A 37 -4.77 18.21 -17.45
C GLU A 37 -4.41 17.70 -16.04
N VAL A 38 -3.79 16.52 -15.95
CA VAL A 38 -3.22 15.95 -14.73
C VAL A 38 -1.75 16.37 -14.66
N GLU A 39 -1.43 17.31 -13.78
CA GLU A 39 -0.06 17.78 -13.61
C GLU A 39 0.85 16.65 -13.08
N PRO A 40 1.93 16.26 -13.79
CA PRO A 40 2.85 15.24 -13.30
C PRO A 40 3.48 15.64 -11.97
N ASP A 41 3.43 14.78 -10.97
CA ASP A 41 4.06 15.02 -9.68
C ASP A 41 5.51 14.51 -9.64
N SER A 42 6.14 14.60 -8.47
CA SER A 42 7.52 14.15 -8.26
C SER A 42 7.70 12.65 -8.56
N ILE A 43 6.70 11.82 -8.28
CA ILE A 43 6.74 10.37 -8.52
C ILE A 43 6.72 10.09 -10.02
N ALA A 44 5.78 10.72 -10.75
CA ALA A 44 5.62 10.56 -12.18
C ALA A 44 6.90 10.96 -12.95
N LEU A 45 7.47 12.12 -12.60
CA LEU A 45 8.71 12.61 -13.21
C LEU A 45 9.92 11.73 -12.85
N ALA A 46 10.04 11.29 -11.59
CA ALA A 46 11.13 10.42 -11.15
C ALA A 46 11.13 9.07 -11.89
N CYS A 47 9.95 8.44 -12.05
CA CYS A 47 9.81 7.18 -12.78
C CYS A 47 10.25 7.31 -14.24
N ALA A 48 9.80 8.38 -14.93
CA ALA A 48 10.18 8.60 -16.31
C ALA A 48 11.67 8.96 -16.47
N ALA A 49 12.22 9.77 -15.57
CA ALA A 49 13.65 10.11 -15.57
C ALA A 49 14.53 8.88 -15.33
N GLN A 50 14.12 7.98 -14.43
CA GLN A 50 14.84 6.72 -14.20
C GLN A 50 14.73 5.79 -15.41
N ALA A 51 13.52 5.59 -15.95
CA ALA A 51 13.31 4.78 -17.15
C ALA A 51 14.16 5.27 -18.34
N CYS A 52 14.23 6.59 -18.54
CA CYS A 52 15.07 7.19 -19.59
C CYS A 52 16.56 6.95 -19.36
N ARG A 53 17.05 7.02 -18.10
CA ARG A 53 18.44 6.70 -17.75
C ARG A 53 18.76 5.24 -18.07
N ASP A 54 17.90 4.31 -17.67
CA ASP A 54 18.09 2.88 -17.91
C ASP A 54 17.99 2.54 -19.41
N GLY A 55 17.10 3.25 -20.11
CA GLY A 55 16.94 3.23 -21.57
C GLY A 55 18.05 3.93 -22.36
N ARG A 56 19.04 4.53 -21.70
CA ARG A 56 20.12 5.36 -22.27
C ARG A 56 19.67 6.62 -23.02
N ASN A 57 18.43 7.06 -22.83
CA ASN A 57 17.95 8.34 -23.32
C ASN A 57 18.32 9.45 -22.33
N ARG A 58 19.60 9.84 -22.35
CA ARG A 58 20.15 10.85 -21.42
C ARG A 58 19.52 12.21 -21.58
N GLN A 59 19.24 12.62 -22.81
CA GLN A 59 18.64 13.91 -23.09
C GLN A 59 17.28 14.07 -22.39
N ALA A 60 16.36 13.12 -22.59
CA ALA A 60 15.05 13.17 -21.94
C ALA A 60 15.15 13.07 -20.40
N ALA A 61 16.10 12.28 -19.89
CA ALA A 61 16.32 12.19 -18.45
C ALA A 61 16.80 13.51 -17.84
N ASP A 62 17.70 14.23 -18.51
CA ASP A 62 18.23 15.50 -18.06
C ASP A 62 17.16 16.61 -18.16
N GLU A 63 16.37 16.62 -19.23
CA GLU A 63 15.22 17.52 -19.40
C GLU A 63 14.19 17.36 -18.27
N ILE A 64 13.84 16.12 -17.92
CA ILE A 64 12.91 15.85 -16.81
C ILE A 64 13.51 16.26 -15.46
N GLN A 65 14.82 16.04 -15.24
CA GLN A 65 15.49 16.52 -14.03
C GLN A 65 15.51 18.05 -13.92
N ASP A 66 15.74 18.73 -15.04
CA ASP A 66 15.68 20.20 -15.08
C ASP A 66 14.26 20.70 -14.79
N GLU A 67 13.23 20.02 -15.30
CA GLU A 67 11.83 20.31 -14.94
C GLU A 67 11.59 20.14 -13.44
N MET A 68 12.03 19.02 -12.83
CA MET A 68 11.91 18.80 -11.39
C MET A 68 12.61 19.90 -10.59
N ARG A 69 13.81 20.31 -11.01
CA ARG A 69 14.57 21.43 -10.39
C ARG A 69 13.83 22.76 -10.49
N GLN A 70 13.31 23.10 -11.67
CA GLN A 70 12.57 24.35 -11.91
C GLN A 70 11.30 24.43 -11.07
N ARG A 71 10.60 23.29 -10.95
CA ARG A 71 9.38 23.15 -10.15
C ARG A 71 9.65 23.00 -8.65
N LYS A 72 10.92 23.00 -8.24
CA LYS A 72 11.38 22.78 -6.85
C LYS A 72 10.83 21.48 -6.26
N LEU A 73 10.69 20.45 -7.09
CA LEU A 73 10.34 19.10 -6.70
C LEU A 73 11.64 18.39 -6.31
N ASP A 74 12.15 18.73 -5.13
CA ASP A 74 13.43 18.24 -4.63
C ASP A 74 13.21 16.88 -3.95
N TYR A 75 13.45 15.80 -4.69
CA TYR A 75 13.36 14.45 -4.15
C TYR A 75 14.51 13.58 -4.66
N ASN A 76 15.08 12.78 -3.76
CA ASN A 76 16.10 11.80 -4.09
C ASN A 76 15.44 10.65 -4.88
N VAL A 77 15.82 10.46 -6.15
CA VAL A 77 15.16 9.47 -7.02
C VAL A 77 15.12 8.06 -6.40
N PRO A 78 16.23 7.50 -5.86
CA PRO A 78 16.19 6.26 -5.08
C PRO A 78 15.14 6.19 -3.95
N GLU A 79 14.89 7.29 -3.24
CA GLU A 79 13.94 7.36 -2.13
C GLU A 79 12.49 7.36 -2.63
N VAL A 80 12.21 8.15 -3.67
CA VAL A 80 10.92 8.18 -4.36
C VAL A 80 10.61 6.85 -5.02
N LEU A 81 11.61 6.20 -5.61
CA LEU A 81 11.45 4.88 -6.20
C LEU A 81 11.17 3.84 -5.13
N ASN A 82 11.82 3.91 -3.96
CA ASN A 82 11.47 3.03 -2.84
C ASN A 82 10.02 3.23 -2.39
N GLU A 83 9.55 4.48 -2.30
CA GLU A 83 8.13 4.80 -2.03
C GLU A 83 7.17 4.33 -3.12
N ALA A 84 7.58 4.42 -4.38
CA ALA A 84 6.79 3.97 -5.53
C ALA A 84 6.78 2.45 -5.65
N THR A 85 7.91 1.76 -5.42
CA THR A 85 8.03 0.29 -5.32
C THR A 85 7.09 -0.23 -4.26
N LEU A 86 7.07 0.45 -3.11
CA LEU A 86 6.12 0.21 -2.07
C LEU A 86 4.70 0.30 -2.67
N ALA A 87 4.32 1.39 -3.33
CA ALA A 87 2.97 1.66 -3.84
C ALA A 87 2.40 0.67 -4.89
N VAL A 88 3.19 -0.26 -5.43
CA VAL A 88 2.75 -1.22 -6.46
C VAL A 88 2.93 -2.67 -6.01
N ASP A 89 1.88 -3.47 -6.14
CA ASP A 89 1.89 -4.89 -5.73
C ASP A 89 2.68 -5.78 -6.69
N PHE A 90 4.01 -5.62 -6.73
CA PHE A 90 4.93 -6.53 -7.42
C PHE A 90 5.37 -7.69 -6.51
N PRO A 91 5.68 -8.87 -7.06
CA PRO A 91 6.22 -10.02 -6.32
C PRO A 91 7.43 -9.67 -5.44
N GLU A 92 8.26 -8.72 -5.87
CA GLU A 92 9.47 -8.27 -5.19
C GLU A 92 9.17 -7.54 -3.87
N VAL A 93 8.01 -6.87 -3.75
CA VAL A 93 7.50 -6.23 -2.52
C VAL A 93 7.02 -7.27 -1.49
N ARG A 94 6.88 -8.53 -1.91
CA ARG A 94 6.64 -9.68 -1.01
C ARG A 94 7.94 -10.23 -0.44
N SER A 95 9.10 -9.74 -0.89
CA SER A 95 10.38 -10.11 -0.32
C SER A 95 10.53 -9.49 1.07
N PRO A 96 11.06 -10.24 2.06
CA PRO A 96 11.23 -9.71 3.41
C PRO A 96 12.17 -8.50 3.44
N VAL A 97 11.63 -7.33 3.79
CA VAL A 97 12.38 -6.12 4.11
C VAL A 97 12.70 -6.10 5.62
N PRO A 98 13.95 -5.79 6.03
CA PRO A 98 14.27 -5.62 7.44
C PRO A 98 13.45 -4.50 8.09
N LEU A 99 12.83 -4.77 9.23
CA LEU A 99 12.05 -3.77 9.98
C LEU A 99 12.85 -2.52 10.36
N GLY A 100 14.19 -2.59 10.39
CA GLY A 100 15.05 -1.43 10.58
C GLY A 100 14.94 -0.41 9.45
N ALA A 101 14.83 -0.88 8.20
CA ALA A 101 14.77 -0.05 7.01
C ALA A 101 13.46 0.74 6.90
N LEU A 102 12.36 0.21 7.46
CA LEU A 102 11.04 0.86 7.41
C LEU A 102 10.84 1.94 8.48
N ARG A 103 11.73 2.05 9.48
CA ARG A 103 11.55 2.99 10.61
C ARG A 103 11.41 4.46 10.22
N PRO A 104 12.17 5.00 9.23
CA PRO A 104 12.02 6.40 8.83
C PRO A 104 10.62 6.70 8.24
N MET A 105 9.96 5.68 7.66
CA MET A 105 8.72 5.82 6.92
C MET A 105 7.48 5.49 7.78
N ALA A 106 7.59 4.47 8.65
CA ALA A 106 6.47 3.96 9.46
C ALA A 106 6.91 3.65 10.91
N GLN A 107 7.45 4.65 11.60
CA GLN A 107 8.11 4.46 12.90
C GLN A 107 7.20 3.83 13.96
N LYS A 108 5.94 4.26 14.04
CA LYS A 108 5.00 3.81 15.09
C LYS A 108 4.42 2.43 14.75
N GLU A 109 4.20 2.15 13.47
CA GLU A 109 3.69 0.87 12.97
C GLU A 109 4.76 -0.22 13.08
N VAL A 110 6.04 0.11 12.85
CA VAL A 110 7.16 -0.81 13.14
C VAL A 110 7.25 -1.13 14.63
N GLN A 111 7.01 -0.15 15.51
CA GLN A 111 6.97 -0.38 16.96
C GLN A 111 5.78 -1.26 17.36
N LEU A 112 4.61 -1.00 16.79
CA LEU A 112 3.42 -1.83 16.97
C LEU A 112 3.70 -3.29 16.58
N PHE A 113 4.28 -3.52 15.39
CA PHE A 113 4.52 -4.90 14.96
C PHE A 113 5.51 -5.64 15.86
N LYS A 114 6.56 -4.95 16.36
CA LYS A 114 7.45 -5.53 17.37
C LYS A 114 6.73 -5.83 18.68
N TRP A 115 5.83 -4.95 19.11
CA TRP A 115 5.02 -5.12 20.31
C TRP A 115 4.12 -6.36 20.21
N ILE A 116 3.43 -6.52 19.07
CA ILE A 116 2.63 -7.72 18.75
C ILE A 116 3.50 -8.97 18.85
N ARG A 117 4.64 -9.01 18.17
CA ARG A 117 5.52 -10.20 18.16
C ARG A 117 6.06 -10.60 19.53
N GLN A 118 6.09 -9.68 20.49
CA GLN A 118 6.57 -9.93 21.86
C GLN A 118 5.47 -10.37 22.83
N ARG A 119 4.20 -10.06 22.53
CA ARG A 119 3.09 -10.16 23.51
C ARG A 119 1.89 -10.96 23.04
N ALA A 120 1.62 -10.97 21.73
CA ALA A 120 0.50 -11.71 21.16
C ALA A 120 0.88 -13.16 20.86
N THR A 121 -0.14 -14.02 20.79
CA THR A 121 0.01 -15.43 20.42
C THR A 121 -0.05 -15.57 18.90
N PRO A 122 0.97 -16.16 18.25
CA PRO A 122 0.93 -16.41 16.80
C PRO A 122 -0.26 -17.31 16.42
N GLY A 123 -0.98 -16.94 15.36
CA GLY A 123 -2.17 -17.67 14.88
C GLY A 123 -3.45 -17.41 15.67
N ASP A 124 -3.43 -16.50 16.65
CA ASP A 124 -4.61 -16.11 17.44
C ASP A 124 -4.99 -14.65 17.16
N VAL A 125 -6.02 -14.47 16.34
CA VAL A 125 -6.52 -13.15 15.95
C VAL A 125 -6.98 -12.32 17.14
N GLN A 126 -7.66 -12.93 18.12
CA GLN A 126 -8.17 -12.19 19.29
C GLN A 126 -7.01 -11.73 20.17
N SER A 127 -5.97 -12.55 20.33
CA SER A 127 -4.75 -12.15 21.03
C SER A 127 -4.06 -10.97 20.34
N VAL A 128 -3.98 -10.99 18.99
CA VAL A 128 -3.35 -9.89 18.22
C VAL A 128 -4.18 -8.60 18.32
N ILE A 129 -5.51 -8.67 18.16
CA ILE A 129 -6.41 -7.52 18.29
C ILE A 129 -6.25 -6.85 19.66
N LYS A 130 -6.30 -7.65 20.74
CA LYS A 130 -6.14 -7.16 22.11
C LYS A 130 -4.82 -6.42 22.30
N VAL A 131 -3.72 -6.98 21.81
CA VAL A 131 -2.38 -6.37 21.94
C VAL A 131 -2.25 -5.08 21.11
N ILE A 132 -2.97 -4.96 20.00
CA ILE A 132 -3.06 -3.72 19.22
C ILE A 132 -3.81 -2.63 19.99
N GLU A 133 -4.93 -2.98 20.63
CA GLU A 133 -5.71 -2.06 21.46
C GLU A 133 -4.91 -1.57 22.66
N GLU A 134 -4.24 -2.48 23.38
CA GLU A 134 -3.31 -2.13 24.46
C GLU A 134 -2.21 -1.17 23.99
N PHE A 135 -1.64 -1.38 22.80
CA PHE A 135 -0.64 -0.46 22.25
C PHE A 135 -1.24 0.92 21.95
N ALA A 136 -2.45 0.96 21.39
CA ALA A 136 -3.15 2.20 21.06
C ALA A 136 -3.42 3.06 22.29
N GLU A 137 -3.74 2.40 23.42
CA GLU A 137 -4.02 3.03 24.71
C GLU A 137 -2.74 3.42 25.47
N GLU A 138 -1.77 2.51 25.59
CA GLU A 138 -0.62 2.69 26.49
C GLU A 138 0.58 3.39 25.86
N ARG A 139 0.73 3.30 24.53
CA ARG A 139 2.00 3.65 23.85
C ARG A 139 1.83 4.76 22.83
N SER A 140 0.93 4.58 21.87
CA SER A 140 0.81 5.51 20.76
C SER A 140 -0.56 5.40 20.12
N TRP A 141 -1.24 6.54 19.99
CA TRP A 141 -2.53 6.59 19.34
C TRP A 141 -2.47 6.06 17.90
N LEU A 142 -3.35 5.10 17.61
CA LEU A 142 -3.51 4.48 16.29
C LEU A 142 -4.79 4.97 15.62
N LYS A 143 -4.81 4.97 14.29
CA LYS A 143 -6.00 5.28 13.46
C LYS A 143 -7.01 4.12 13.46
N ILE A 144 -7.28 3.54 14.62
CA ILE A 144 -8.24 2.46 14.80
C ILE A 144 -9.37 2.95 15.69
N GLN A 145 -10.58 2.48 15.38
CA GLN A 145 -11.74 2.64 16.24
C GLN A 145 -12.04 1.25 16.78
N GLY A 146 -11.92 1.07 18.09
CA GLY A 146 -11.99 -0.24 18.76
C GLY A 146 -13.40 -0.84 18.80
N GLU A 147 -13.86 -1.25 19.99
CA GLU A 147 -15.05 -2.08 20.21
C GLU A 147 -16.29 -1.68 19.38
N GLN A 148 -16.63 -0.39 19.32
CA GLN A 148 -17.82 0.09 18.60
C GLN A 148 -17.81 -0.25 17.10
N LYS A 149 -16.66 -0.12 16.43
CA LYS A 149 -16.54 -0.45 15.00
C LYS A 149 -16.53 -1.96 14.80
N LYS A 150 -15.90 -2.69 15.72
CA LYS A 150 -15.84 -4.15 15.71
C LYS A 150 -17.25 -4.76 15.75
N GLU A 151 -18.07 -4.33 16.70
CA GLU A 151 -19.46 -4.81 16.84
C GLU A 151 -20.30 -4.57 15.57
N LEU A 152 -20.19 -3.38 14.98
CA LEU A 152 -20.90 -3.03 13.75
C LEU A 152 -20.47 -3.89 12.55
N LEU A 153 -19.16 -4.11 12.39
CA LEU A 153 -18.65 -5.00 11.35
C LEU A 153 -19.19 -6.42 11.58
N GLU A 154 -19.04 -6.97 12.78
CA GLU A 154 -19.42 -8.35 13.09
C GLU A 154 -20.92 -8.63 12.90
N ALA A 155 -21.77 -7.64 13.15
CA ALA A 155 -23.22 -7.73 13.00
C ALA A 155 -23.71 -7.71 11.54
N THR A 156 -22.89 -7.23 10.60
CA THR A 156 -23.31 -7.02 9.20
C THR A 156 -22.86 -8.13 8.24
N LEU A 157 -21.85 -8.91 8.62
CA LEU A 157 -21.22 -9.91 7.76
C LEU A 157 -22.02 -11.22 7.65
N ARG A 158 -21.89 -11.85 6.48
CA ARG A 158 -22.47 -13.15 6.13
C ARG A 158 -21.37 -14.12 5.69
N PRO A 159 -21.59 -15.45 5.82
CA PRO A 159 -20.54 -16.45 5.60
C PRO A 159 -19.82 -16.37 4.24
N GLU A 160 -20.52 -15.98 3.17
CA GLU A 160 -20.00 -15.97 1.79
C GLU A 160 -19.62 -14.56 1.30
N ASP A 161 -19.55 -13.56 2.18
CA ASP A 161 -19.26 -12.19 1.76
C ASP A 161 -17.84 -12.07 1.19
N ARG A 162 -17.75 -11.40 0.04
CA ARG A 162 -16.49 -10.98 -0.59
C ARG A 162 -16.36 -9.49 -0.38
N ILE A 163 -15.50 -9.12 0.56
CA ILE A 163 -15.40 -7.77 1.09
C ILE A 163 -14.26 -7.05 0.38
N VAL A 164 -14.51 -5.80 -0.01
CA VAL A 164 -13.47 -4.86 -0.42
C VAL A 164 -13.33 -3.80 0.65
N GLU A 165 -12.13 -3.68 1.21
CA GLU A 165 -11.77 -2.66 2.20
C GLU A 165 -10.83 -1.62 1.58
N PHE A 166 -11.07 -0.36 1.92
CA PHE A 166 -10.23 0.76 1.51
C PHE A 166 -9.56 1.37 2.75
N GLY A 167 -8.24 1.23 2.83
CA GLY A 167 -7.42 1.64 3.97
C GLY A 167 -7.18 0.48 4.95
N CYS A 168 -6.19 -0.37 4.65
CA CYS A 168 -5.79 -1.47 5.55
C CYS A 168 -5.08 -0.96 6.81
N TYR A 169 -4.25 0.07 6.66
CA TYR A 169 -3.31 0.58 7.65
C TYR A 169 -2.44 -0.55 8.24
N VAL A 170 -2.80 -1.07 9.41
CA VAL A 170 -2.08 -2.18 10.09
C VAL A 170 -2.87 -3.49 10.12
N GLY A 171 -4.01 -3.56 9.42
CA GLY A 171 -4.81 -4.77 9.28
C GLY A 171 -5.84 -5.04 10.38
N TYR A 172 -6.09 -4.09 11.30
CA TYR A 172 -7.02 -4.29 12.42
C TYR A 172 -8.44 -4.67 11.96
N SER A 173 -9.06 -3.85 11.11
CA SER A 173 -10.41 -4.12 10.62
C SER A 173 -10.45 -5.35 9.71
N SER A 174 -9.42 -5.57 8.90
CA SER A 174 -9.29 -6.78 8.07
C SER A 174 -9.28 -8.06 8.91
N MET A 175 -8.58 -8.07 10.05
CA MET A 175 -8.57 -9.19 11.00
C MET A 175 -9.94 -9.44 11.64
N VAL A 176 -10.63 -8.38 12.07
CA VAL A 176 -12.00 -8.48 12.61
C VAL A 176 -12.93 -9.15 11.60
N MET A 177 -12.90 -8.68 10.35
CA MET A 177 -13.75 -9.23 9.28
C MET A 177 -13.39 -10.68 8.96
N ALA A 178 -12.09 -11.00 8.84
CA ALA A 178 -11.62 -12.36 8.55
C ALA A 178 -12.01 -13.36 9.65
N GLN A 179 -11.79 -12.99 10.91
CA GLN A 179 -12.16 -13.82 12.05
C GLN A 179 -13.67 -14.07 12.09
N ARG A 180 -14.48 -13.04 11.84
CA ARG A 180 -15.93 -13.19 11.79
C ARG A 180 -16.39 -14.10 10.67
N LEU A 181 -15.84 -13.95 9.47
CA LEU A 181 -16.13 -14.84 8.33
C LEU A 181 -15.81 -16.30 8.64
N ARG A 182 -14.68 -16.54 9.32
CA ARG A 182 -14.26 -17.88 9.78
C ARG A 182 -15.25 -18.47 10.79
N GLU A 183 -15.68 -17.69 11.77
CA GLU A 183 -16.70 -18.10 12.76
C GLU A 183 -18.05 -18.43 12.13
N LEU A 184 -18.42 -17.70 11.08
CA LEU A 184 -19.64 -17.95 10.31
C LEU A 184 -19.55 -19.22 9.45
N GLY A 185 -18.35 -19.81 9.30
CA GLY A 185 -18.14 -21.12 8.66
C GLY A 185 -18.25 -21.12 7.13
N GLY A 186 -18.22 -19.95 6.49
CA GLY A 186 -18.31 -19.82 5.03
C GLY A 186 -16.95 -19.65 4.34
N ARG A 187 -16.99 -19.36 3.03
CA ARG A 187 -15.79 -19.12 2.21
C ARG A 187 -15.57 -17.64 1.86
N GLY A 188 -16.06 -16.75 2.71
CA GLY A 188 -15.86 -15.32 2.57
C GLY A 188 -14.38 -14.92 2.54
N SER A 189 -14.11 -13.75 1.99
CA SER A 189 -12.75 -13.22 1.87
C SER A 189 -12.74 -11.70 1.96
N VAL A 190 -11.58 -11.14 2.33
CA VAL A 190 -11.34 -9.71 2.40
C VAL A 190 -10.23 -9.35 1.41
N THR A 191 -10.52 -8.47 0.46
CA THR A 191 -9.50 -7.78 -0.33
C THR A 191 -9.37 -6.36 0.20
N THR A 192 -8.21 -6.03 0.76
CA THR A 192 -7.96 -4.72 1.36
C THR A 192 -6.89 -3.95 0.59
N CYS A 193 -7.11 -2.65 0.42
CA CYS A 193 -6.20 -1.76 -0.32
C CYS A 193 -5.52 -0.80 0.64
N GLU A 194 -4.21 -0.66 0.53
CA GLU A 194 -3.43 0.34 1.27
C GLU A 194 -2.55 1.12 0.31
N VAL A 195 -2.52 2.44 0.47
CA VAL A 195 -1.75 3.33 -0.41
C VAL A 195 -0.30 3.43 0.06
N ASP A 196 -0.07 3.45 1.37
CA ASP A 196 1.27 3.52 1.96
C ASP A 196 1.82 2.11 2.13
N ALA A 197 2.90 1.75 1.43
CA ALA A 197 3.33 0.38 1.51
C ALA A 197 4.27 0.03 2.64
N ALA A 198 4.80 1.00 3.38
CA ALA A 198 5.40 0.66 4.67
C ALA A 198 4.30 0.10 5.58
N ASN A 199 3.12 0.72 5.58
CA ASN A 199 1.93 0.22 6.27
C ASN A 199 1.44 -1.09 5.65
N ALA A 200 1.33 -1.21 4.32
CA ALA A 200 0.89 -2.45 3.68
C ALA A 200 1.83 -3.64 4.00
N TYR A 201 3.15 -3.40 4.01
CA TYR A 201 4.14 -4.40 4.40
C TYR A 201 3.97 -4.82 5.86
N ILE A 202 3.76 -3.85 6.76
CA ILE A 202 3.52 -4.12 8.18
C ILE A 202 2.21 -4.88 8.37
N ALA A 203 1.12 -4.47 7.69
CA ALA A 203 -0.17 -5.14 7.72
C ALA A 203 -0.05 -6.59 7.27
N ARG A 204 0.66 -6.87 6.16
CA ARG A 204 0.93 -8.25 5.71
C ARG A 204 1.63 -9.06 6.80
N GLY A 205 2.62 -8.48 7.48
CA GLY A 205 3.31 -9.12 8.61
C GLY A 205 2.39 -9.39 9.80
N VAL A 206 1.51 -8.45 10.14
CA VAL A 206 0.51 -8.59 11.21
C VAL A 206 -0.50 -9.69 10.88
N LEU A 207 -1.05 -9.67 9.66
CA LEU A 207 -2.05 -10.63 9.19
C LEU A 207 -1.49 -12.05 9.13
N GLN A 208 -0.24 -12.20 8.64
CA GLN A 208 0.46 -13.47 8.66
C GLN A 208 0.73 -13.95 10.10
N PHE A 209 1.14 -13.06 10.99
CA PHE A 209 1.35 -13.41 12.40
C PHE A 209 0.03 -13.84 13.07
N ALA A 210 -1.09 -13.22 12.71
CA ALA A 210 -2.43 -13.57 13.18
C ALA A 210 -3.01 -14.84 12.53
N GLY A 211 -2.43 -15.32 11.43
CA GLY A 211 -2.87 -16.54 10.73
C GLY A 211 -4.14 -16.34 9.89
N VAL A 212 -4.30 -15.19 9.24
CA VAL A 212 -5.45 -14.84 8.37
C VAL A 212 -5.05 -14.50 6.93
N GLU A 213 -3.83 -14.83 6.53
CA GLU A 213 -3.32 -14.60 5.17
C GLU A 213 -4.05 -15.42 4.09
N GLY A 214 -4.83 -16.44 4.49
CA GLY A 214 -5.69 -17.22 3.60
C GLY A 214 -7.00 -16.51 3.26
N GLU A 215 -7.53 -15.71 4.18
CA GLU A 215 -8.79 -14.97 4.03
C GLU A 215 -8.58 -13.52 3.60
N VAL A 216 -7.42 -12.92 3.92
CA VAL A 216 -7.15 -11.50 3.67
C VAL A 216 -6.05 -11.31 2.63
N GLN A 217 -6.41 -10.69 1.51
CA GLN A 217 -5.46 -10.24 0.49
C GLN A 217 -5.21 -8.72 0.63
N VAL A 218 -3.96 -8.34 0.93
CA VAL A 218 -3.53 -6.93 0.96
C VAL A 218 -2.96 -6.53 -0.41
N ARG A 219 -3.56 -5.54 -1.05
CA ARG A 219 -3.09 -4.92 -2.28
C ARG A 219 -2.52 -3.54 -1.96
N VAL A 220 -1.38 -3.22 -2.59
CA VAL A 220 -0.84 -1.87 -2.51
C VAL A 220 -1.26 -1.05 -3.72
N GLY A 221 -1.65 0.21 -3.46
CA GLY A 221 -2.00 1.20 -4.46
C GLY A 221 -3.30 1.91 -4.08
N CYS A 222 -3.66 3.00 -4.79
CA CYS A 222 -5.00 3.56 -4.54
C CYS A 222 -6.10 2.62 -5.00
N CYS A 223 -7.18 2.69 -4.24
CA CYS A 223 -8.45 2.01 -4.40
C CYS A 223 -8.94 1.99 -5.85
N CYS A 224 -8.69 3.07 -6.59
CA CYS A 224 -9.02 3.26 -7.98
C CYS A 224 -8.29 2.28 -8.95
N HIS A 225 -7.10 1.76 -8.63
CA HIS A 225 -6.44 0.68 -9.40
C HIS A 225 -6.77 -0.72 -8.91
N ALA A 226 -6.87 -0.88 -7.60
CA ALA A 226 -7.08 -2.20 -7.01
C ALA A 226 -8.40 -2.83 -7.48
N LEU A 227 -9.41 -2.01 -7.74
CA LEU A 227 -10.72 -2.39 -8.28
C LEU A 227 -10.68 -2.86 -9.74
N CYS A 228 -9.73 -2.40 -10.56
CA CYS A 228 -9.62 -2.84 -11.96
C CYS A 228 -9.03 -4.25 -12.11
N GLN A 229 -8.51 -4.84 -11.03
CA GLN A 229 -7.86 -6.15 -11.02
C GLN A 229 -8.49 -7.13 -10.02
N ALA A 230 -9.62 -6.79 -9.38
CA ALA A 230 -10.32 -7.60 -8.38
C ALA A 230 -11.51 -8.34 -9.00
#